data_AF-A0A968FV13-F1
#
_entry.id   AF-A0A968FV13-F1
#
_cell.length_a   1.000
_cell.length_b   1.000
_cell.length_c   1.000
_cell.angle_alpha   90.00
_cell.angle_beta   90.00
_cell.angle_gamma   90.00
#
_symmetry.space_group_name_H-M   'P 1'
#
loop_
_entity.id
_entity.type
_entity.pdbx_description
1 polymer ?
#
loop_
_entity_poly.entity_id
_entity_poly.type
_entity_poly.pdbx_seq_one_letter_code
_entity_poly.pdbx_strand_id
1 'polypeptide(L)'
;MLTGDQNIIDIHLVVQYRIADAVAYLFNVRRPHKLVRDVAETIIRGIIGSRGIDEALTTGKAEIQVLTQNRIQTLLDKYQSGLQVVTVQLQDV
;
A
#
# COMPACT_ATOMS: atom_id res chain seq x y z
N MET A 1 13.81 4.04 2.66
CA MET A 1 13.85 3.00 1.60
C MET A 1 14.88 3.41 0.55
N LEU A 2 15.47 2.46 -0.19
CA LEU A 2 16.37 2.74 -1.31
C LEU A 2 15.57 2.67 -2.62
N THR A 3 15.67 3.68 -3.47
CA THR A 3 15.03 3.74 -4.79
C THR A 3 15.89 3.03 -5.86
N GLY A 4 15.32 2.81 -7.06
CA GLY A 4 16.03 2.17 -8.17
C GLY A 4 17.25 2.96 -8.65
N ASP A 5 17.26 4.27 -8.45
CA ASP A 5 18.36 5.19 -8.76
C ASP A 5 19.24 5.54 -7.55
N GLN A 6 19.24 4.66 -6.53
CA GLN A 6 20.15 4.69 -5.38
C GLN A 6 19.95 5.87 -4.40
N ASN A 7 18.76 6.49 -4.39
CA ASN A 7 18.42 7.52 -3.40
C ASN A 7 17.83 6.89 -2.12
N ILE A 8 18.15 7.49 -0.98
CA ILE A 8 17.56 7.14 0.31
C ILE A 8 16.42 8.11 0.59
N ILE A 9 15.20 7.57 0.72
CA ILE A 9 14.00 8.37 1.00
C ILE A 9 13.24 7.84 2.20
N ASP A 10 12.62 8.74 2.95
CA ASP A 10 11.58 8.42 3.91
C ASP A 10 10.22 8.75 3.31
N ILE A 11 9.24 7.87 3.48
CA ILE A 11 7.92 8.00 2.86
C ILE A 11 6.85 7.73 3.91
N HIS A 12 5.90 8.66 3.98
CA HIS A 12 4.68 8.49 4.76
C HIS A 12 3.52 8.09 3.86
N LEU A 13 2.84 7.01 4.22
CA LEU A 13 1.71 6.46 3.48
C LEU A 13 0.49 6.38 4.40
N VAL A 14 -0.62 6.95 3.95
CA VAL A 14 -1.92 6.82 4.61
C VAL A 14 -2.77 5.84 3.80
N VAL A 15 -3.23 4.78 4.45
CA VAL A 15 -4.13 3.79 3.86
C VAL A 15 -5.48 3.85 4.57
N GLN A 16 -6.52 4.22 3.84
CA GLN A 16 -7.89 4.22 4.31
C GLN A 16 -8.60 2.97 3.79
N TYR A 17 -9.25 2.25 4.69
CA TYR A 17 -9.99 1.04 4.35
C TYR A 17 -11.25 0.93 5.18
N ARG A 18 -12.19 0.11 4.72
CA ARG A 18 -13.41 -0.26 5.42
C ARG A 18 -13.59 -1.76 5.46
N ILE A 19 -14.37 -2.24 6.43
CA ILE A 19 -14.78 -3.64 6.51
C ILE A 19 -15.92 -3.84 5.51
N ALA A 20 -15.68 -4.67 4.49
CA ALA A 20 -16.70 -5.05 3.50
C ALA A 20 -17.40 -6.36 3.89
N ASP A 21 -16.68 -7.27 4.55
CA ASP A 21 -17.22 -8.52 5.09
C ASP A 21 -16.73 -8.72 6.53
N ALA A 22 -17.66 -8.64 7.48
CA ALA A 22 -17.37 -8.74 8.91
C ALA A 22 -16.98 -10.16 9.34
N VAL A 23 -17.51 -11.20 8.69
CA VAL A 23 -17.20 -12.60 8.99
C VAL A 23 -15.76 -12.89 8.56
N ALA A 24 -15.43 -12.54 7.31
CA ALA A 24 -14.07 -12.69 6.79
C ALA A 24 -13.05 -11.89 7.62
N TYR A 25 -13.38 -10.65 7.99
CA TYR A 25 -12.52 -9.81 8.83
C TYR A 25 -12.23 -10.42 10.22
N LEU A 26 -13.24 -11.02 10.86
CA LEU A 26 -13.11 -11.57 12.21
C LEU A 26 -12.42 -12.93 12.24
N PHE A 27 -12.65 -13.77 11.23
CA PHE A 27 -12.26 -15.19 11.26
C PHE A 27 -11.07 -15.54 10.35
N ASN A 28 -10.87 -14.84 9.24
CA ASN A 28 -9.81 -15.20 8.28
C ASN A 28 -8.47 -14.55 8.62
N VAL A 29 -8.47 -13.45 9.38
CA VAL A 29 -7.26 -12.68 9.69
C VAL A 29 -7.16 -12.38 11.19
N ARG A 30 -6.10 -12.88 11.83
CA ARG A 30 -5.89 -12.70 13.28
C ARG A 30 -5.60 -11.26 13.71
N ARG A 31 -4.94 -10.46 12.86
CA ARG A 31 -4.52 -9.08 13.15
C ARG A 31 -4.69 -8.19 11.91
N PRO A 32 -5.92 -7.78 11.57
CA PRO A 32 -6.20 -7.08 10.31
C PRO A 32 -5.46 -5.74 10.18
N HIS A 33 -5.35 -4.96 11.26
CA HIS A 33 -4.57 -3.71 11.25
C HIS A 33 -3.09 -3.94 10.90
N LYS A 34 -2.49 -5.00 11.47
CA LYS A 34 -1.09 -5.35 11.18
C LYS A 34 -0.96 -5.86 9.76
N LEU A 35 -1.91 -6.67 9.29
CA LEU A 35 -1.93 -7.17 7.92
C LEU A 35 -1.92 -6.01 6.92
N VAL A 36 -2.82 -5.03 7.05
CA VAL A 36 -2.88 -3.88 6.13
C VAL A 36 -1.54 -3.13 6.11
N ARG A 37 -0.94 -2.88 7.27
CA ARG A 37 0.36 -2.20 7.36
C ARG A 37 1.46 -3.00 6.66
N ASP A 38 1.61 -4.28 6.99
CA ASP A 38 2.68 -5.14 6.46
C ASP A 38 2.53 -5.30 4.93
N VAL A 39 1.28 -5.43 4.43
CA VAL A 39 0.95 -5.47 3.00
C VAL A 39 1.29 -4.16 2.30
N ALA A 40 0.87 -3.03 2.87
CA ALA A 40 1.12 -1.71 2.31
C ALA A 40 2.63 -1.41 2.21
N GLU A 41 3.37 -1.71 3.27
CA GLU A 41 4.82 -1.53 3.31
C GLU A 41 5.54 -2.41 2.28
N THR A 42 5.12 -3.67 2.15
CA THR A 42 5.70 -4.59 1.16
C THR A 42 5.49 -4.08 -0.26
N ILE A 43 4.29 -3.61 -0.57
CA ILE A 43 3.94 -3.16 -1.92
C ILE A 43 4.64 -1.85 -2.27
N ILE A 44 4.61 -0.86 -1.37
CA ILE A 44 5.25 0.43 -1.65
C ILE A 44 6.77 0.26 -1.78
N ARG A 45 7.40 -0.58 -0.95
CA ARG A 45 8.83 -0.90 -1.04
C ARG A 45 9.18 -1.52 -2.39
N GLY A 46 8.36 -2.42 -2.91
CA GLY A 46 8.57 -3.03 -4.22
C GLY A 46 8.44 -2.04 -5.38
N ILE A 47 7.46 -1.13 -5.31
CA ILE A 47 7.23 -0.12 -6.37
C ILE A 47 8.36 0.90 -6.39
N ILE A 48 8.68 1.48 -5.23
CA ILE A 48 9.71 2.49 -5.08
C ILE A 48 11.11 1.94 -5.40
N GLY A 49 11.39 0.68 -5.03
CA GLY A 49 12.67 0.03 -5.36
C GLY A 49 12.87 -0.20 -6.86
N SER A 50 11.80 -0.17 -7.67
CA SER A 50 11.84 -0.36 -9.12
C SER A 50 11.79 0.93 -9.94
N ARG A 51 11.56 2.09 -9.32
CA ARG A 51 11.43 3.39 -10.00
C ARG A 51 12.46 4.40 -9.51
N GLY A 52 12.73 5.42 -10.33
CA GLY A 52 13.56 6.57 -9.94
C GLY A 52 12.81 7.52 -9.01
N ILE A 53 13.53 8.30 -8.19
CA ILE A 53 12.95 9.19 -7.17
C ILE A 53 12.07 10.29 -7.78
N ASP A 54 12.49 10.88 -8.89
CA ASP A 54 11.79 12.01 -9.52
C ASP A 54 10.45 11.56 -10.11
N GLU A 55 10.41 10.37 -10.71
CA GLU A 55 9.17 9.76 -11.17
C GLU A 55 8.24 9.47 -10.00
N ALA A 56 8.79 9.02 -8.87
CA ALA A 56 8.00 8.67 -7.70
C ALA A 56 7.36 9.88 -6.99
N LEU A 57 8.00 11.04 -7.02
CA LEU A 57 7.57 12.24 -6.29
C LEU A 57 6.82 13.27 -7.14
N THR A 58 6.92 13.23 -8.47
CA THR A 58 6.32 14.23 -9.36
C THR A 58 5.12 13.67 -10.15
N THR A 59 5.27 13.43 -11.45
CA THR A 59 4.20 12.98 -12.36
C THR A 59 3.71 11.56 -12.06
N GLY A 60 4.57 10.68 -11.54
CA GLY A 60 4.21 9.30 -11.21
C GLY A 60 3.53 9.13 -9.85
N LYS A 61 3.43 10.18 -9.01
CA LYS A 61 2.84 10.07 -7.66
C LYS A 61 1.40 9.56 -7.68
N ALA A 62 0.56 10.11 -8.56
CA ALA A 62 -0.84 9.67 -8.71
C ALA A 62 -0.93 8.23 -9.24
N GLU A 63 -0.08 7.89 -10.22
CA GLU A 63 -0.01 6.53 -10.77
C GLU A 63 0.41 5.52 -9.70
N ILE A 64 1.42 5.85 -8.88
CA ILE A 64 1.88 5.01 -7.78
C ILE A 64 0.79 4.83 -6.74
N GLN A 65 0.04 5.86 -6.39
CA GLN A 65 -1.10 5.74 -5.45
C GLN A 65 -2.14 4.75 -5.97
N VAL A 66 -2.56 4.89 -7.23
CA VAL A 66 -3.53 3.98 -7.86
C VAL A 66 -2.99 2.56 -7.94
N LEU A 67 -1.73 2.40 -8.37
CA LEU A 67 -1.10 1.08 -8.49
C LEU A 67 -0.90 0.41 -7.14
N THR A 68 -0.53 1.19 -6.11
CA THR A 68 -0.40 0.73 -4.73
C THR A 68 -1.76 0.30 -4.19
N GLN A 69 -2.80 1.12 -4.36
CA GLN A 69 -4.16 0.78 -3.95
C GLN A 69 -4.63 -0.54 -4.56
N ASN A 70 -4.47 -0.70 -5.88
CA ASN A 70 -4.88 -1.91 -6.59
C ASN A 70 -4.11 -3.13 -6.09
N ARG A 71 -2.79 -3.02 -5.91
CA ARG A 71 -1.97 -4.14 -5.41
C ARG A 71 -2.31 -4.50 -3.96
N ILE A 72 -2.56 -3.53 -3.09
CA ILE A 72 -2.94 -3.77 -1.70
C ILE A 72 -4.28 -4.52 -1.68
N GLN A 73 -5.27 -4.07 -2.46
CA GLN A 73 -6.56 -4.73 -2.57
C GLN A 73 -6.41 -6.19 -3.02
N THR A 74 -5.67 -6.43 -4.11
CA THR A 74 -5.44 -7.79 -4.63
C THR A 74 -4.83 -8.72 -3.56
N LEU A 75 -3.91 -8.23 -2.74
CA LEU A 75 -3.27 -9.06 -1.72
C LEU A 75 -4.20 -9.29 -0.51
N LEU A 76 -4.98 -8.28 -0.11
CA LEU A 76 -5.99 -8.40 0.93
C LEU A 76 -7.14 -9.34 0.52
N ASP A 77 -7.50 -9.37 -0.76
CA ASP A 77 -8.48 -10.29 -1.34
C ASP A 77 -7.94 -11.72 -1.36
N LYS A 78 -6.65 -11.90 -1.70
CA LYS A 78 -5.99 -13.20 -1.66
C LYS A 78 -5.98 -13.80 -0.24
N TYR A 79 -5.86 -12.95 0.78
CA TYR A 79 -5.98 -13.36 2.18
C TYR A 79 -7.43 -13.48 2.66
N GLN A 80 -8.41 -13.22 1.79
CA GLN A 80 -9.83 -13.24 2.10
C GLN A 80 -10.12 -12.41 3.36
N SER A 81 -9.50 -11.24 3.46
CA SER A 81 -9.48 -10.45 4.70
C SER A 81 -10.80 -9.71 4.99
N GLY A 82 -11.73 -9.66 4.03
CA GLY A 82 -12.97 -8.88 4.15
C GLY A 82 -12.76 -7.36 4.19
N LEU A 83 -11.56 -6.89 3.82
CA LEU A 83 -11.19 -5.48 3.82
C LEU A 83 -11.25 -4.89 2.41
N GLN A 84 -11.83 -3.70 2.30
CA GLN A 84 -11.83 -2.92 1.07
C GLN A 84 -11.05 -1.63 1.26
N VAL A 85 -10.02 -1.43 0.43
CA VAL A 85 -9.20 -0.22 0.39
C VAL A 85 -9.98 0.89 -0.30
N VAL A 86 -10.20 1.99 0.42
CA VAL A 86 -10.93 3.16 -0.08
C VAL A 86 -9.97 4.12 -0.78
N THR A 87 -8.83 4.40 -0.16
CA THR A 87 -7.85 5.35 -0.68
C THR A 87 -6.47 5.04 -0.14
N VAL A 88 -5.46 5.26 -0.96
CA VAL A 88 -4.05 5.23 -0.58
C VAL A 88 -3.44 6.57 -0.95
N GLN A 89 -2.82 7.23 0.01
CA GLN A 89 -2.27 8.57 -0.19
C GLN A 89 -0.83 8.65 0.32
N LEU A 90 0.06 9.03 -0.58
CA LEU A 90 1.44 9.39 -0.28
C LEU A 90 1.44 10.81 0.30
N GLN A 91 1.88 10.95 1.55
CA GLN A 91 2.06 12.25 2.19
C GLN A 91 3.45 12.78 1.83
N ASP A 92 3.49 14.08 1.47
CA ASP A 92 4.76 14.79 1.30
C ASP A 92 5.34 15.15 2.68
N VAL A 93 6.66 15.10 2.77
CA VAL A 93 7.47 15.54 3.91
C VAL A 93 7.89 17.00 3.72
#